data_AF-A0A7R9HI48-F1
#
_entry.id   AF-A0A7R9HI48-F1
#
_cell.length_a   1.000
_cell.length_b   1.000
_cell.length_c   1.000
_cell.angle_alpha   90.00
_cell.angle_beta   90.00
_cell.angle_gamma   90.00
#
_symmetry.space_group_name_H-M   'P 1'
#
loop_
_entity.id
_entity.type
_entity.pdbx_description
1 polymer ?
#
loop_
_entity_poly.entity_id
_entity_poly.type
_entity_poly.pdbx_seq_one_letter_code
_entity_poly.pdbx_strand_id
1 'polypeptide(L)'
;MAGISIFNYTSGVEMNEMKREREFYRKRNLPCPKDVPPNAGDAEEEKPAMDAHAESDYHRQDEQVNVCLECISTSLKSLRRSCVFFQIDILCNDELLGKDHTLKFVFVTRWRSRESPLRLQYRPRIDI
;
A
#
# COMPACT_ATOMS: atom_id res chain seq x y z
N MET A 1 8.96 9.43 7.59
CA MET A 1 8.77 9.17 6.14
C MET A 1 7.36 8.60 6.02
N ALA A 2 6.53 9.07 5.09
CA ALA A 2 5.10 8.74 5.14
C ALA A 2 4.80 7.39 4.47
N GLY A 3 4.24 6.45 5.23
CA GLY A 3 3.69 5.20 4.69
C GLY A 3 2.36 5.47 3.98
N ILE A 4 2.28 5.11 2.70
CA ILE A 4 1.03 5.14 1.94
C ILE A 4 0.31 3.82 2.19
N SER A 5 -0.79 3.84 2.96
CA SER A 5 -1.71 2.70 3.01
C SER A 5 -2.68 2.78 1.84
N ILE A 6 -2.48 1.92 0.84
CA ILE A 6 -3.40 1.77 -0.30
C ILE A 6 -4.54 0.86 0.14
N PHE A 7 -5.67 1.45 0.54
CA PHE A 7 -6.91 0.69 0.74
C PHE A 7 -7.55 0.43 -0.62
N ASN A 8 -7.39 -0.78 -1.14
CA ASN A 8 -8.15 -1.26 -2.29
C ASN A 8 -9.55 -1.67 -1.82
N TYR A 9 -10.51 -0.73 -1.84
CA TYR A 9 -11.91 -1.08 -1.63
C TYR A 9 -12.46 -1.72 -2.91
N THR A 10 -12.12 -2.98 -3.11
CA THR A 10 -12.63 -3.79 -4.22
C THR A 10 -13.18 -5.08 -3.64
N SER A 11 -14.47 -5.07 -3.35
CA SER A 11 -15.28 -6.18 -2.81
C SER A 11 -15.41 -7.40 -3.76
N GLY A 12 -14.42 -7.62 -4.62
CA GLY A 12 -14.27 -8.78 -5.50
C GLY A 12 -12.81 -9.13 -5.82
N VAL A 13 -11.85 -8.24 -5.51
CA VAL A 13 -10.41 -8.54 -5.64
C VAL A 13 -9.97 -9.53 -4.56
N GLU A 14 -10.53 -9.42 -3.36
CA GLU A 14 -10.24 -10.33 -2.25
C GLU A 14 -10.57 -11.79 -2.60
N MET A 15 -11.71 -12.03 -3.26
CA MET A 15 -12.13 -13.37 -3.69
C MET A 15 -11.21 -13.94 -4.79
N ASN A 16 -10.76 -13.08 -5.70
CA ASN A 16 -9.81 -13.44 -6.75
C ASN A 16 -8.40 -13.74 -6.19
N GLU A 17 -7.98 -13.01 -5.18
CA GLU A 17 -6.71 -13.22 -4.48
C GLU A 17 -6.75 -14.50 -3.65
N MET A 18 -7.82 -14.70 -2.87
CA MET A 18 -8.05 -15.92 -2.09
C MET A 18 -8.09 -17.18 -2.96
N LYS A 19 -8.72 -17.11 -4.14
CA LYS A 19 -8.71 -18.24 -5.10
C LYS A 19 -7.30 -18.55 -5.62
N ARG A 20 -6.52 -17.51 -5.91
CA ARG A 20 -5.14 -17.64 -6.42
C ARG A 20 -4.21 -18.24 -5.38
N GLU A 21 -4.34 -17.78 -4.14
CA GLU A 21 -3.62 -18.29 -2.98
C GLU A 21 -3.96 -19.77 -2.71
N ARG A 22 -5.24 -20.11 -2.66
CA ARG A 22 -5.68 -21.50 -2.42
C ARG A 22 -5.20 -22.45 -3.53
N GLU A 23 -5.17 -22.00 -4.78
CA GLU A 23 -4.63 -22.80 -5.89
C GLU A 23 -3.11 -23.00 -5.79
N PHE A 24 -2.36 -22.00 -5.30
CA PHE A 24 -0.92 -22.10 -5.05
C PHE A 24 -0.60 -23.20 -4.04
N TYR A 25 -1.29 -23.20 -2.90
CA TYR A 25 -1.11 -24.22 -1.85
C TYR A 25 -1.56 -25.61 -2.35
N ARG A 26 -2.71 -25.69 -3.03
CA ARG A 26 -3.20 -26.94 -3.64
C ARG A 26 -2.19 -27.55 -4.63
N LYS A 27 -1.59 -26.74 -5.50
CA LYS A 27 -0.59 -27.23 -6.50
C LYS A 27 0.69 -27.76 -5.86
N ARG A 28 1.02 -27.31 -4.65
CA ARG A 28 2.21 -27.74 -3.91
C ARG A 28 1.91 -28.84 -2.90
N ASN A 29 0.69 -29.35 -2.85
CA ASN A 29 0.21 -30.27 -1.81
C ASN A 29 0.49 -29.75 -0.38
N LEU A 30 0.41 -28.43 -0.20
CA LEU A 30 0.59 -27.77 1.09
C LEU A 30 -0.76 -27.32 1.64
N PRO A 31 -0.99 -27.41 2.96
CA PRO A 31 -2.17 -26.83 3.58
C PRO A 31 -2.11 -25.30 3.49
N CYS A 32 -3.23 -24.67 3.18
CA CYS A 32 -3.34 -23.22 3.22
C CYS A 32 -3.27 -22.76 4.69
N PRO A 33 -2.37 -21.84 5.06
CA PRO A 33 -2.24 -21.37 6.44
C PRO A 33 -3.54 -20.79 7.01
N LYS A 34 -4.43 -20.27 6.15
CA LYS A 34 -5.73 -19.70 6.52
C LYS A 34 -6.81 -20.76 6.83
N ASP A 35 -6.59 -22.01 6.45
CA ASP A 35 -7.52 -23.12 6.70
C ASP A 35 -7.09 -23.96 7.93
N VAL A 36 -5.96 -23.62 8.58
CA VAL A 36 -5.51 -24.26 9.83
C VAL A 36 -6.15 -23.52 11.02
N PRO A 37 -7.04 -24.14 11.80
CA PRO A 37 -7.58 -23.51 12.99
C PRO A 37 -6.44 -23.22 13.98
N PRO A 38 -6.43 -22.06 14.65
CA PRO A 38 -5.51 -21.85 15.75
C PRO A 38 -5.95 -22.79 16.86
N ASN A 39 -5.10 -23.78 17.16
CA ASN A 39 -5.20 -24.70 18.30
C ASN A 39 -6.01 -25.99 18.08
N ALA A 40 -5.33 -27.03 17.61
CA ALA A 40 -5.54 -28.41 18.05
C ALA A 40 -4.12 -28.98 18.26
N GLY A 41 -3.80 -29.28 19.52
CA GLY A 41 -2.43 -29.39 20.00
C GLY A 41 -1.65 -30.58 19.47
N ASP A 42 -0.32 -30.41 19.45
CA ASP A 42 0.58 -31.34 20.13
C ASP A 42 1.73 -30.55 20.74
N ALA A 43 2.05 -30.91 21.98
CA ALA A 43 3.08 -30.29 22.80
C ALA A 43 4.48 -30.63 22.25
N GLU A 44 5.33 -29.62 22.04
CA GLU A 44 6.76 -29.65 22.40
C GLU A 44 7.38 -28.24 22.26
N GLU A 45 8.03 -27.82 23.35
CA GLU A 45 8.85 -26.62 23.59
C GLU A 45 8.22 -25.22 23.45
N GLU A 46 7.98 -24.61 24.62
CA GLU A 46 7.93 -23.16 24.81
C GLU A 46 9.21 -22.51 24.24
N LYS A 47 9.09 -21.94 23.05
CA LYS A 47 9.76 -20.68 22.75
C LYS A 47 8.69 -19.60 22.75
N PRO A 48 8.78 -18.54 23.59
CA PRO A 48 8.01 -17.35 23.37
C PRO A 48 8.58 -16.70 22.11
N ALA A 49 8.11 -17.15 20.94
CA ALA A 49 8.16 -16.35 19.74
C ALA A 49 7.15 -15.23 19.95
N MET A 50 7.52 -14.25 20.79
CA MET A 50 7.08 -12.88 20.59
C MET A 50 7.24 -12.62 19.11
N ASP A 51 6.12 -12.32 18.47
CA ASP A 51 5.95 -12.11 17.05
C ASP A 51 7.03 -11.14 16.54
N ALA A 52 8.18 -11.68 16.11
CA ALA A 52 9.35 -10.90 15.70
C ALA A 52 9.04 -10.02 14.48
N HIS A 53 7.93 -10.30 13.79
CA HIS A 53 7.41 -9.47 12.72
C HIS A 53 6.68 -8.22 13.21
N ALA A 54 6.13 -8.22 14.44
CA ALA A 54 5.47 -7.05 15.00
C ALA A 54 6.47 -5.96 15.44
N GLU A 55 7.66 -6.33 15.90
CA GLU A 55 8.68 -5.36 16.33
C GLU A 55 9.44 -4.68 15.18
N SER A 56 9.49 -5.28 13.99
CA SER A 56 10.21 -4.71 12.84
C SER A 56 9.39 -3.67 12.07
N ASP A 57 8.07 -3.57 12.30
CA ASP A 57 7.22 -2.59 11.62
C ASP A 57 7.17 -1.28 12.40
N TYR A 58 8.30 -0.57 12.35
CA TYR A 58 8.51 0.70 13.04
C TYR A 58 7.52 1.81 12.67
N HIS A 59 6.73 1.64 11.59
CA HIS A 59 5.77 2.63 11.10
C HIS A 59 4.32 2.22 11.33
N ARG A 60 4.06 1.05 11.91
CA ARG A 60 2.68 0.56 12.15
C ARG A 60 1.86 1.47 13.07
N GLN A 61 2.55 2.13 13.99
CA GLN A 61 1.97 3.01 15.00
C GLN A 61 1.97 4.48 14.57
N ASP A 62 2.51 4.81 13.39
CA ASP A 62 2.52 6.18 12.89
C ASP A 62 1.09 6.69 12.62
N GLU A 63 0.92 8.01 12.73
CA GLU A 63 -0.31 8.69 12.36
C GLU A 63 -0.66 8.42 10.89
N GLN A 64 -1.86 7.87 10.66
CA GLN A 64 -2.34 7.55 9.32
C GLN A 64 -3.07 8.75 8.70
N VAL A 65 -2.88 8.96 7.39
CA VAL A 65 -3.59 9.97 6.61
C VAL A 65 -4.26 9.34 5.40
N ASN A 66 -5.51 9.71 5.14
CA ASN A 66 -6.22 9.29 3.95
C ASN A 66 -5.77 10.13 2.76
N VAL A 67 -5.31 9.49 1.69
CA VAL A 67 -4.83 10.15 0.49
C VAL A 67 -5.68 9.72 -0.70
N CYS A 68 -6.15 10.69 -1.47
CA CYS A 68 -6.77 10.47 -2.77
C CYS A 68 -5.76 10.86 -3.86
N LEU A 69 -5.44 9.93 -4.75
CA LEU A 69 -4.50 10.13 -5.87
C LEU A 69 -5.25 10.11 -7.20
N GLU A 70 -5.18 11.21 -7.93
CA GLU A 70 -5.86 11.37 -9.22
C GLU A 70 -4.83 11.56 -10.35
N CYS A 71 -4.97 10.80 -11.45
CA CYS A 71 -4.16 11.00 -12.65
C CYS A 71 -4.70 12.20 -13.43
N ILE A 72 -3.83 13.17 -13.73
CA ILE A 72 -4.22 14.30 -14.60
C ILE A 72 -3.87 14.09 -16.08
N SER A 73 -3.24 12.95 -16.44
CA SER A 73 -3.00 12.61 -17.85
C SER A 73 -4.28 12.10 -18.50
N THR A 74 -4.66 12.68 -19.64
CA THR A 74 -5.81 12.27 -20.47
C THR A 74 -5.59 10.94 -21.19
N SER A 75 -4.36 10.42 -21.21
CA SER A 75 -4.05 9.09 -21.73
C SER A 75 -3.18 8.32 -20.73
N LEU A 76 -3.82 7.43 -19.98
CA LEU A 76 -3.11 6.35 -19.30
C LEU A 76 -2.74 5.32 -20.37
N LYS A 77 -1.61 5.55 -21.06
CA LYS A 77 -1.03 4.50 -21.91
C LYS A 77 -0.88 3.26 -21.03
N SER A 78 -1.48 2.15 -21.46
CA SER A 78 -1.38 0.86 -20.77
C SER A 78 0.06 0.67 -20.31
N LEU A 79 0.26 0.59 -18.99
CA LEU A 79 1.58 0.51 -18.38
C LEU A 79 2.15 -0.86 -18.73
N ARG A 80 2.78 -0.97 -19.91
CA ARG A 80 3.49 -2.18 -20.35
C ARG A 80 4.51 -2.47 -19.26
N ARG A 81 4.58 -3.73 -18.83
CA ARG A 81 5.46 -4.24 -17.74
C ARG A 81 6.97 -4.13 -18.06
N SER A 82 7.40 -3.24 -18.93
CA SER A 82 8.81 -2.87 -19.08
C SER A 82 9.10 -1.76 -18.09
N CYS A 83 9.68 -2.15 -16.96
CA CYS A 83 10.23 -1.27 -15.94
C CYS A 83 11.36 -0.43 -16.55
N VAL A 84 11.00 0.68 -17.20
CA VAL A 84 11.87 1.84 -17.38
C VAL A 84 11.37 2.82 -16.34
N PHE A 85 12.24 3.35 -15.48
CA PHE A 85 11.88 4.22 -14.37
C PHE A 85 10.98 5.38 -14.81
N PHE A 86 9.66 5.19 -14.77
CA PHE A 86 8.70 6.24 -15.08
C PHE A 86 8.76 7.21 -13.92
N GLN A 87 9.47 8.32 -14.13
CA GLN A 87 9.39 9.44 -13.20
C GLN A 87 7.97 10.01 -13.25
N ILE A 88 7.42 10.32 -12.09
CA ILE A 88 6.11 10.95 -11.95
C ILE A 88 6.27 12.25 -11.17
N ASP A 89 5.54 13.27 -11.59
CA ASP A 89 5.35 14.48 -10.80
C ASP A 89 4.14 14.27 -9.90
N ILE A 90 4.25 14.67 -8.63
CA ILE A 90 3.13 14.71 -7.69
C ILE A 90 2.84 16.18 -7.39
N LEU A 91 1.56 16.55 -7.46
CA LEU A 91 1.07 17.90 -7.25
C LEU A 91 0.05 17.91 -6.12
N CYS A 92 -0.01 19.01 -5.38
CA CYS A 92 -1.06 19.30 -4.43
C CYS A 92 -1.57 20.72 -4.69
N ASN A 93 -2.87 20.87 -4.99
CA ASN A 93 -3.46 22.13 -5.43
C ASN A 93 -2.70 22.73 -6.64
N ASP A 94 -2.47 21.92 -7.67
CA ASP A 94 -1.75 22.30 -8.91
C ASP A 94 -0.27 22.70 -8.73
N GLU A 95 0.28 22.63 -7.52
CA GLU A 95 1.69 22.91 -7.24
C GLU A 95 2.52 21.63 -7.09
N LEU A 96 3.67 21.57 -7.78
CA LEU A 96 4.62 20.47 -7.69
C LEU A 96 5.15 20.28 -6.25
N LEU A 97 5.20 19.04 -5.79
CA LEU A 97 5.79 18.66 -4.50
C LEU A 97 7.27 18.31 -4.63
N GLY A 98 8.07 18.73 -3.65
CA GLY A 98 9.46 18.33 -3.51
C GLY A 98 9.60 16.85 -3.15
N LYS A 99 10.72 16.22 -3.50
CA LYS A 99 10.99 14.79 -3.21
C LYS A 99 11.13 14.50 -1.70
N ASP A 100 11.47 15.52 -0.92
CA ASP A 100 11.64 15.52 0.52
C ASP A 100 10.34 15.87 1.28
N HIS A 101 9.28 16.26 0.57
CA HIS A 101 7.99 16.54 1.18
C HIS A 101 7.34 15.25 1.70
N THR A 102 7.35 15.07 3.02
CA THR A 102 6.56 14.00 3.67
C THR A 102 5.06 14.30 3.56
N LEU A 103 4.21 13.26 3.55
CA LEU A 103 2.74 13.48 3.55
C LEU A 103 2.29 14.28 4.76
N LYS A 104 2.93 14.10 5.93
CA LYS A 104 2.67 14.94 7.11
C LYS A 104 2.93 16.40 6.77
N PHE A 105 4.12 16.75 6.29
CA PHE A 105 4.46 18.12 5.89
C PHE A 105 3.45 18.73 4.91
N VAL A 106 3.06 17.98 3.86
CA VAL A 106 2.08 18.43 2.86
C VAL A 106 0.70 18.64 3.48
N PHE A 107 0.24 17.69 4.29
CA PHE A 107 -1.03 17.78 4.99
C PHE A 107 -1.06 19.03 5.87
N VAL A 108 -0.01 19.23 6.68
CA VAL A 108 -0.01 20.39 7.57
C VAL A 108 0.08 21.68 6.73
N THR A 109 1.03 21.80 5.81
CA THR A 109 1.27 23.08 5.08
C THR A 109 0.22 23.45 4.04
N ARG A 110 -0.45 22.47 3.42
CA ARG A 110 -1.34 22.71 2.26
C ARG A 110 -2.78 22.20 2.43
N TRP A 111 -3.07 21.43 3.49
CA TRP A 111 -4.38 20.78 3.69
C TRP A 111 -5.00 20.95 5.09
N ARG A 112 -4.34 21.67 6.03
CA ARG A 112 -4.79 21.90 7.43
C ARG A 112 -6.25 22.32 7.57
N SER A 113 -6.75 23.16 6.68
CA SER A 113 -8.08 23.76 6.74
C SER A 113 -9.10 23.06 5.84
N ARG A 114 -8.77 21.87 5.31
CA ARG A 114 -9.60 21.09 4.41
C ARG A 114 -9.94 19.74 5.03
N GLU A 115 -11.12 19.23 4.72
CA GLU A 115 -11.53 17.91 5.18
C GLU A 115 -10.77 16.81 4.43
N SER A 116 -10.61 15.66 5.10
CA SER A 116 -10.05 14.44 4.52
C SER A 116 -10.89 13.96 3.33
N PRO A 117 -10.28 13.34 2.28
CA PRO A 117 -8.88 12.94 2.17
C PRO A 117 -7.96 14.02 1.59
N LEU A 118 -6.65 13.92 1.86
CA LEU A 118 -5.61 14.71 1.19
C LEU A 118 -5.63 14.41 -0.31
N ARG A 119 -6.02 15.39 -1.13
CA ARG A 119 -6.09 15.20 -2.59
C ARG A 119 -4.76 15.58 -3.24
N LEU A 120 -4.16 14.60 -3.91
CA LEU A 120 -2.93 14.72 -4.67
C LEU A 120 -3.18 14.33 -6.12
N GLN A 121 -2.52 15.02 -7.03
CA GLN A 121 -2.57 14.75 -8.46
C GLN A 121 -1.23 14.19 -8.91
N TYR A 122 -1.22 13.30 -9.89
CA TYR A 122 0.02 12.80 -10.48
C TYR A 122 -0.01 12.82 -12.01
N ARG A 123 1.17 13.00 -12.61
CA ARG A 123 1.39 12.88 -14.06
C ARG A 123 2.73 12.23 -14.37
N PRO A 124 2.89 11.55 -15.53
CA PRO A 124 4.20 11.18 -16.03
C PRO A 124 5.09 12.41 -16.18
N ARG A 125 6.30 12.34 -15.68
CA ARG A 125 7.32 13.36 -15.92
C ARG A 125 7.83 13.20 -17.36
N ILE A 126 7.78 14.29 -18.10
CA ILE A 126 8.28 14.37 -19.47
C ILE A 126 9.64 15.06 -19.36
N ASP A 127 10.71 14.29 -19.44
CA ASP A 127 12.05 14.85 -19.62
C ASP A 127 12.16 15.25 -21.11
N ILE A 128 12.28 16.56 -21.38
CA ILE A 128 12.47 17.14 -22.72
C ILE A 128 13.97 17.18 -23.03
#